data_AF-A0A7X7RFQ0-F1
#
_entry.id   AF-A0A7X7RFQ0-F1
#
_cell.length_a   1.000
_cell.length_b   1.000
_cell.length_c   1.000
_cell.angle_alpha   90.00
_cell.angle_beta   90.00
_cell.angle_gamma   90.00
#
_symmetry.space_group_name_H-M   'P 1'
#
loop_
_entity.id
_entity.type
_entity.pdbx_description
1 polymer ?
#
loop_
_entity_poly.entity_id
_entity_poly.type
_entity_poly.pdbx_seq_one_letter_code
_entity_poly.pdbx_strand_id
1 'polypeptide(L)'
;MLRLIREHPRTPLYWFLISKGFRTYRFLPVFFARFWPDPRSPAPPGGAELLRTVAAWKFGACYDAADGLVKDAAGDRLAAPLAAVPEAKRRDPHTRFFLERNPQYALGHELACLAPITTANFTAPARRVIAHTAPEWME
;
A
#
# COMPACT_ATOMS: atom_id res chain seq x y z
N MET A 1 -1.97 0.46 14.85
CA MET A 1 -0.61 -0.06 14.57
C MET A 1 0.23 -0.19 15.82
N LEU A 2 0.50 0.89 16.57
CA LEU A 2 1.37 0.83 17.76
C LEU A 2 0.90 -0.15 18.84
N ARG A 3 -0.41 -0.22 19.09
CA ARG A 3 -1.00 -1.20 20.01
C ARG A 3 -0.67 -2.64 19.61
N LEU A 4 -0.92 -3.01 18.35
CA LEU A 4 -0.60 -4.34 17.82
C LEU A 4 0.88 -4.69 17.97
N ILE A 5 1.79 -3.74 17.72
CA ILE A 5 3.24 -3.96 17.92
C ILE A 5 3.54 -4.34 19.38
N ARG A 6 2.86 -3.71 20.35
CA ARG A 6 3.04 -4.01 21.79
C ARG A 6 2.40 -5.33 22.21
N GLU A 7 1.21 -5.63 21.68
CA GLU A 7 0.47 -6.85 22.00
C GLU A 7 1.09 -8.11 21.36
N HIS A 8 1.76 -7.95 20.23
CA HIS A 8 2.35 -9.06 19.48
C HIS A 8 3.85 -8.84 19.17
N PRO A 9 4.73 -8.69 20.18
CA PRO A 9 6.12 -8.29 19.97
C PRO A 9 6.98 -9.32 19.22
N ARG A 10 6.54 -10.58 19.19
CA ARG A 10 7.22 -11.69 18.48
C ARG A 10 6.55 -12.09 17.17
N THR A 11 5.42 -11.46 16.83
CA THR A 11 4.69 -11.78 15.61
C THR A 11 5.02 -10.75 14.54
N PRO A 12 5.49 -11.15 13.35
CA PRO A 12 5.64 -10.24 12.23
C PRO A 12 4.29 -9.63 11.84
N LEU A 13 4.19 -8.30 11.92
CA LEU A 13 2.99 -7.57 11.53
C LEU A 13 3.20 -6.88 10.19
N TYR A 14 2.17 -6.87 9.36
CA TYR A 14 2.19 -6.23 8.05
C TYR A 14 0.91 -5.43 7.81
N TRP A 15 1.06 -4.30 7.14
CA TRP A 15 -0.05 -3.56 6.57
C TRP A 15 -0.23 -4.01 5.13
N PHE A 16 -1.33 -4.71 4.88
CA PHE A 16 -1.77 -5.02 3.53
C PHE A 16 -2.70 -3.92 3.03
N LEU A 17 -2.38 -3.33 1.87
CA LEU A 17 -3.05 -2.18 1.29
C LEU A 17 -3.35 -2.47 -0.18
N ILE A 18 -4.60 -2.31 -0.61
CA ILE A 18 -4.96 -2.19 -2.02
C ILE A 18 -5.02 -0.71 -2.40
N SER A 19 -4.22 -0.32 -3.39
CA SER A 19 -4.07 1.07 -3.79
C SER A 19 -4.94 1.37 -5.01
N LYS A 20 -6.09 2.00 -4.76
CA LYS A 20 -7.02 2.45 -5.82
C LYS A 20 -6.50 3.57 -6.71
N GLY A 21 -5.52 4.34 -6.24
CA GLY A 21 -4.95 5.44 -7.00
C GLY A 21 -3.59 5.85 -6.48
N PHE A 22 -2.89 6.67 -7.27
CA PHE A 22 -1.51 7.07 -6.98
C PHE A 22 -1.39 7.81 -5.63
N ARG A 23 -2.42 8.56 -5.22
CA ARG A 23 -2.43 9.23 -3.90
C ARG A 23 -2.41 8.23 -2.75
N THR A 24 -3.20 7.17 -2.82
CA THR A 24 -3.21 6.09 -1.82
C THR A 24 -1.89 5.35 -1.83
N TYR A 25 -1.36 4.99 -3.00
CA TYR A 25 -0.05 4.33 -3.10
C TYR A 25 1.07 5.18 -2.45
N ARG A 26 1.02 6.50 -2.62
CA ARG A 26 1.99 7.44 -2.04
C ARG A 26 2.02 7.50 -0.51
N PHE A 27 1.06 6.93 0.20
CA PHE A 27 1.17 6.78 1.66
C PHE A 27 2.37 5.90 2.02
N LEU A 28 2.66 4.87 1.22
CA LEU A 28 3.74 3.92 1.46
C LEU A 28 5.11 4.60 1.54
N PRO A 29 5.62 5.32 0.52
CA PRO A 29 6.92 5.98 0.59
C PRO A 29 6.96 7.15 1.58
N VAL A 30 5.81 7.72 1.96
CA VAL A 30 5.75 8.76 2.98
C VAL A 30 5.95 8.16 4.37
N PHE A 31 5.33 7.01 4.66
CA PHE A 31 5.25 6.47 6.02
C PHE A 31 6.18 5.27 6.31
N PHE A 32 6.62 4.55 5.28
CA PHE A 32 7.41 3.34 5.42
C PHE A 32 8.73 3.42 4.63
N ALA A 33 9.82 2.96 5.26
CA ALA A 33 11.12 2.84 4.61
C ALA A 33 11.19 1.59 3.69
N ARG A 34 10.46 0.52 4.05
CA ARG A 34 10.34 -0.73 3.30
C ARG A 34 8.87 -1.05 3.08
N PHE A 35 8.51 -1.30 1.83
CA PHE A 35 7.20 -1.75 1.41
C PHE A 35 7.33 -2.37 0.01
N TRP A 36 6.31 -3.11 -0.42
CA TRP A 36 6.30 -3.78 -1.71
C TRP A 36 4.95 -3.62 -2.40
N PRO A 37 4.93 -3.47 -3.74
CA PRO A 37 6.12 -3.22 -4.56
C PRO A 37 6.69 -1.80 -4.33
N ASP A 38 8.01 -1.63 -4.36
CA ASP A 38 8.71 -0.32 -4.35
C ASP A 38 9.62 -0.25 -5.59
N PRO A 39 9.53 0.80 -6.43
CA PRO A 39 10.39 0.95 -7.62
C PRO A 39 11.89 1.01 -7.31
N ARG A 40 12.28 1.31 -6.07
CA ARG A 40 13.69 1.51 -5.68
C ARG A 40 14.32 0.27 -5.06
N SER A 41 13.50 -0.65 -4.55
CA SER A 41 13.99 -1.80 -3.79
C SER A 41 13.07 -3.00 -3.98
N PRO A 42 13.59 -4.14 -4.48
CA PRO A 42 12.79 -5.34 -4.60
C PRO A 42 12.43 -5.90 -3.23
N ALA A 43 11.40 -6.75 -3.20
CA ALA A 43 11.10 -7.50 -2.00
C ALA A 43 12.23 -8.46 -1.62
N PRO A 44 12.55 -8.61 -0.32
CA PRO A 44 13.41 -9.69 0.11
C PRO A 44 12.74 -11.04 -0.22
N PRO A 45 13.49 -12.15 -0.25
CA PRO A 45 12.93 -13.49 -0.32
C PRO A 45 11.77 -13.66 0.68
N GLY A 46 10.65 -14.21 0.23
CA GLY A 46 9.42 -14.38 1.01
C GLY A 46 8.51 -13.14 1.11
N GLY A 47 9.02 -11.91 0.93
CA GLY A 47 8.19 -10.70 1.03
C GLY A 47 7.19 -10.55 -0.13
N ALA A 48 7.65 -10.78 -1.37
CA ALA A 48 6.77 -10.80 -2.54
C ALA A 48 5.79 -11.97 -2.51
N GLU A 49 6.25 -13.14 -2.02
CA GLU A 49 5.40 -14.32 -1.86
C GLU A 49 4.31 -14.07 -0.84
N LEU A 50 4.63 -13.50 0.32
CA LEU A 50 3.65 -13.14 1.35
C LEU A 50 2.59 -12.18 0.80
N LEU A 51 3.00 -11.14 0.06
CA LEU A 51 2.07 -10.22 -0.59
C LEU A 51 1.11 -10.97 -1.53
N ARG A 52 1.65 -11.82 -2.41
CA ARG A 52 0.86 -12.62 -3.36
C ARG A 52 -0.11 -13.56 -2.63
N THR A 53 0.37 -14.25 -1.60
CA THR A 53 -0.43 -15.20 -0.81
C THR A 53 -1.57 -14.49 -0.09
N VAL A 54 -1.30 -13.35 0.56
CA VAL A 54 -2.35 -12.57 1.25
C VAL A 54 -3.37 -12.02 0.26
N ALA A 55 -2.91 -11.50 -0.90
CA ALA A 55 -3.80 -10.96 -1.92
C ALA A 55 -4.69 -12.04 -2.54
N ALA A 56 -4.11 -13.19 -2.91
CA ALA A 56 -4.83 -14.33 -3.44
C ALA A 56 -5.84 -14.89 -2.43
N TRP A 57 -5.44 -15.02 -1.15
CA TRP A 57 -6.34 -15.47 -0.09
C TRP A 57 -7.51 -14.52 0.11
N LYS A 58 -7.26 -13.20 0.08
CA LYS A 58 -8.28 -12.19 0.38
C LYS A 58 -9.24 -11.92 -0.79
N PHE A 59 -8.78 -12.03 -2.03
CA PHE A 59 -9.54 -11.60 -3.21
C PHE A 59 -9.79 -12.72 -4.24
N GLY A 60 -9.19 -13.90 -4.06
CA GLY A 60 -9.43 -15.06 -4.91
C GLY A 60 -9.29 -14.74 -6.40
N ALA A 61 -10.33 -15.02 -7.17
CA ALA A 61 -10.36 -14.81 -8.61
C ALA A 61 -10.23 -13.33 -9.05
N CYS A 62 -10.48 -12.38 -8.14
CA CYS A 62 -10.30 -10.96 -8.42
C CYS A 62 -8.82 -10.54 -8.38
N TYR A 63 -7.92 -11.37 -7.84
CA TYR A 63 -6.49 -11.07 -7.80
C TYR A 63 -5.76 -11.72 -8.96
N ASP A 64 -5.11 -10.90 -9.78
CA ASP A 64 -4.22 -11.35 -10.85
C ASP A 64 -2.78 -11.32 -10.34
N ALA A 65 -2.19 -12.51 -10.16
CA ALA A 65 -0.85 -12.65 -9.61
C ALA A 65 0.26 -12.23 -10.59
N ALA A 66 -0.01 -12.16 -11.91
CA ALA A 66 0.97 -11.75 -12.90
C ALA A 66 1.19 -10.24 -12.83
N ASP A 67 0.11 -9.48 -12.70
CA ASP A 67 0.18 -8.02 -12.58
C ASP A 67 0.06 -7.48 -11.13
N GLY A 68 -0.19 -8.35 -10.16
CA GLY A 68 -0.33 -7.96 -8.77
C GLY A 68 -1.51 -7.03 -8.51
N LEU A 69 -2.50 -7.01 -9.40
CA LEU A 69 -3.68 -6.15 -9.30
C LEU A 69 -4.87 -6.93 -8.77
N VAL A 70 -5.70 -6.23 -8.01
CA VAL A 70 -7.04 -6.65 -7.65
C VAL A 70 -8.00 -5.95 -8.61
N LYS A 71 -8.75 -6.72 -9.39
CA LYS A 71 -9.65 -6.27 -10.46
C LYS A 71 -11.08 -6.56 -10.03
N ASP A 72 -11.97 -5.58 -10.20
CA ASP A 72 -13.42 -5.72 -10.03
C ASP A 72 -13.93 -6.23 -8.66
N ALA A 73 -13.10 -6.25 -7.61
CA ALA A 73 -13.46 -6.84 -6.32
C ALA A 73 -14.61 -6.12 -5.59
N ALA A 74 -14.77 -4.81 -5.81
CA ALA A 74 -15.79 -3.98 -5.15
C ALA A 74 -16.75 -3.28 -6.13
N GLY A 75 -16.49 -3.36 -7.44
CA GLY A 75 -17.25 -2.63 -8.46
C GLY A 75 -17.18 -1.10 -8.34
N ASP A 76 -16.31 -0.56 -7.49
CA ASP A 76 -16.13 0.88 -7.27
C ASP A 76 -14.89 1.42 -7.98
N ARG A 77 -14.93 2.71 -8.31
CA ARG A 77 -13.82 3.43 -8.95
C ARG A 77 -13.75 4.86 -8.47
N LEU A 78 -12.58 5.46 -8.59
CA LEU A 78 -12.39 6.88 -8.31
C LEU A 78 -13.27 7.71 -9.26
N ALA A 79 -13.94 8.73 -8.71
CA ALA A 79 -14.57 9.75 -9.53
C ALA A 79 -13.53 10.39 -10.47
N ALA A 80 -13.93 10.78 -11.68
CA ALA A 80 -13.00 11.27 -12.70
C ALA A 80 -12.04 12.39 -12.22
N PRO A 81 -12.48 13.40 -11.43
CA PRO A 81 -11.57 14.41 -10.88
C PRO A 81 -10.51 13.83 -9.94
N LEU A 82 -10.84 12.76 -9.22
CA LEU A 82 -9.91 12.05 -8.33
C LEU A 82 -8.99 11.12 -9.12
N ALA A 83 -9.43 10.56 -10.25
CA ALA A 83 -8.58 9.79 -11.14
C ALA A 83 -7.62 10.67 -11.97
N ALA A 84 -7.84 11.99 -12.07
CA ALA A 84 -6.92 12.87 -12.78
C ALA A 84 -5.56 12.96 -12.06
N VAL A 85 -4.46 12.77 -12.81
CA VAL A 85 -3.09 12.95 -12.32
C VAL A 85 -2.56 14.30 -12.79
N PRO A 86 -2.33 15.26 -11.87
CA PRO A 86 -1.71 16.53 -12.21
C PRO A 86 -0.31 16.31 -12.81
N GLU A 87 0.05 17.09 -13.83
CA GLU A 87 1.33 16.95 -14.54
C GLU A 87 2.53 17.03 -13.58
N ALA A 88 2.49 17.96 -12.62
CA ALA A 88 3.52 18.11 -11.60
C ALA A 88 3.76 16.85 -10.75
N LYS A 89 2.77 15.94 -10.65
CA LYS A 89 2.88 14.68 -9.90
C LYS A 89 3.40 13.53 -10.74
N ARG A 90 3.38 13.63 -12.09
CA ARG A 90 3.82 12.55 -12.98
C ARG A 90 5.33 12.32 -12.95
N ARG A 91 6.11 13.35 -12.60
CA ARG A 91 7.57 13.27 -12.47
C ARG A 91 8.03 12.55 -11.20
N ASP A 92 7.14 12.37 -10.22
CA ASP A 92 7.46 11.65 -8.99
C ASP A 92 7.66 10.14 -9.28
N PRO A 93 8.77 9.52 -8.86
CA PRO A 93 9.07 8.13 -9.19
C PRO A 93 8.01 7.13 -8.71
N HIS A 94 7.37 7.39 -7.56
CA HIS A 94 6.34 6.50 -7.02
C HIS A 94 5.01 6.67 -7.76
N THR A 95 4.62 7.90 -8.09
CA THR A 95 3.45 8.14 -8.97
C THR A 95 3.66 7.45 -10.31
N ARG A 96 4.81 7.64 -10.95
CA ARG A 96 5.13 7.04 -12.25
C ARG A 96 5.05 5.52 -12.18
N PHE A 97 5.72 4.91 -11.21
CA PHE A 97 5.68 3.46 -10.98
C PHE A 97 4.25 2.93 -10.83
N PHE A 98 3.40 3.61 -10.05
CA PHE A 98 2.00 3.20 -9.89
C PHE A 98 1.24 3.22 -11.21
N LEU A 99 1.41 4.27 -12.02
CA LEU A 99 0.72 4.41 -13.31
C LEU A 99 1.21 3.40 -14.34
N GLU A 100 2.50 3.07 -14.33
CA GLU A 100 3.08 2.02 -15.18
C GLU A 100 2.58 0.63 -14.77
N ARG A 101 2.49 0.37 -13.46
CA ARG A 101 2.04 -0.93 -12.93
C ARG A 101 0.54 -1.15 -13.09
N ASN A 102 -0.24 -0.07 -13.01
CA ASN A 102 -1.69 -0.10 -13.05
C ASN A 102 -2.23 1.00 -13.98
N PRO A 103 -2.04 0.89 -15.30
CA PRO A 103 -2.51 1.91 -16.26
C PRO A 103 -4.04 2.03 -16.30
N GLN A 104 -4.75 1.00 -15.85
CA GLN A 104 -6.20 0.91 -15.84
C GLN A 104 -6.84 1.22 -14.47
N TYR A 105 -6.11 1.80 -13.52
CA TYR A 105 -6.63 2.08 -12.17
C TYR A 105 -7.92 2.93 -12.16
N ALA A 106 -8.13 3.77 -13.17
CA ALA A 106 -9.36 4.57 -13.31
C ALA A 106 -10.61 3.70 -13.58
N LEU A 107 -10.43 2.45 -14.01
CA LEU A 107 -11.50 1.45 -14.13
C LEU A 107 -11.84 0.77 -12.80
N GLY A 108 -11.06 1.02 -11.74
CA GLY A 108 -11.25 0.41 -10.42
C GLY A 108 -10.20 -0.64 -10.06
N HIS A 109 -9.24 -0.95 -10.93
CA HIS A 109 -8.15 -1.86 -10.61
C HIS A 109 -7.27 -1.28 -9.48
N GLU A 110 -6.88 -2.10 -8.52
CA GLU A 110 -6.11 -1.67 -7.36
C GLU A 110 -4.81 -2.44 -7.23
N LEU A 111 -3.72 -1.73 -6.94
CA LEU A 111 -2.42 -2.38 -6.76
C LEU A 111 -2.31 -2.96 -5.35
N ALA A 112 -2.12 -4.27 -5.23
CA ALA A 112 -1.87 -4.90 -3.93
C ALA A 112 -0.47 -4.53 -3.43
N CYS A 113 -0.40 -4.07 -2.18
CA CYS A 113 0.81 -3.58 -1.53
C CYS A 113 0.93 -4.16 -0.12
N LEU A 114 2.16 -4.25 0.37
CA LEU A 114 2.48 -4.78 1.70
C LEU A 114 3.61 -3.97 2.35
N ALA A 115 3.45 -3.57 3.61
CA ALA A 115 4.48 -2.90 4.38
C ALA A 115 4.66 -3.55 5.76
N PRO A 116 5.88 -3.94 6.18
CA PRO A 116 6.13 -4.37 7.55
C PRO A 116 5.77 -3.28 8.56
N ILE A 117 5.00 -3.62 9.58
CA ILE A 117 4.65 -2.72 10.69
C ILE A 117 5.66 -2.95 11.81
N THR A 118 6.74 -2.18 11.80
CA THR A 118 7.71 -2.14 12.88
C THR A 118 8.09 -0.69 13.18
N THR A 119 8.47 -0.38 14.42
CA THR A 119 8.92 0.96 14.79
C THR A 119 10.12 1.40 13.96
N ALA A 120 11.03 0.48 13.63
CA ALA A 120 12.18 0.72 12.77
C ALA A 120 11.81 1.04 11.32
N ASN A 121 10.69 0.54 10.81
CA ASN A 121 10.28 0.76 9.42
C ASN A 121 9.55 2.10 9.21
N PHE A 122 9.17 2.81 10.27
CA PHE A 122 8.53 4.12 10.15
C PHE A 122 9.53 5.22 9.81
N THR A 123 9.23 5.98 8.76
CA THR A 123 9.98 7.17 8.36
C THR A 123 9.85 8.30 9.41
N ALA A 124 10.68 9.34 9.30
CA ALA A 124 10.56 10.52 10.16
C ALA A 124 9.17 11.21 10.07
N PRO A 125 8.57 11.41 8.89
CA PRO A 125 7.19 11.88 8.78
C PRO A 125 6.17 11.01 9.53
N ALA A 126 6.24 9.68 9.41
CA ALA A 126 5.37 8.78 10.16
C ALA A 126 5.49 8.98 11.67
N ARG A 127 6.73 9.01 12.17
CA ARG A 127 7.00 9.21 13.61
C ARG A 127 6.47 10.54 14.10
N ARG A 128 6.56 11.61 13.30
CA ARG A 128 5.98 12.90 13.66
C ARG A 128 4.45 12.82 13.77
N VAL A 129 3.76 12.25 12.78
CA VAL A 129 2.29 12.11 12.84
C VAL A 129 1.88 11.28 14.06
N ILE A 130 2.55 10.14 14.27
CA ILE A 130 2.30 9.25 15.41
C ILE A 130 2.49 9.98 16.75
N ALA A 131 3.57 10.75 16.91
CA ALA A 131 3.87 11.45 18.16
C ALA A 131 2.85 12.57 18.50
N HIS A 132 2.18 13.12 17.49
CA HIS A 132 1.21 14.21 17.66
C HIS A 132 -0.25 13.76 17.49
N THR A 133 -0.49 12.45 17.46
CA THR A 133 -1.84 11.89 17.40
C THR A 133 -2.13 11.16 18.71
N ALA A 134 -3.09 11.65 19.48
CA ALA A 134 -3.64 10.96 20.64
C ALA A 134 -4.93 10.23 20.19
N PRO A 135 -4.90 8.91 19.96
CA PRO A 135 -6.11 8.19 19.59
C PRO A 135 -7.02 8.06 20.81
N GLU A 136 -8.28 8.49 20.66
CA GLU A 136 -9.36 8.09 21.56
C GLU A 136 -9.91 6.74 21.10
N TRP A 137 -10.05 5.81 22.04
CA TRP A 137 -10.56 4.48 21.76
C TRP A 137 -12.00 4.41 22.23
N MET A 138 -12.91 4.10 21.31
CA MET A 138 -14.27 3.69 21.67
C MET A 138 -14.23 2.22 22.06
N GLU A 139 -14.71 1.91 23.27
CA GLU A 139 -14.92 0.53 23.75
C GLU A 139 -16.11 -0.14 23.06
#